data_AF-A0A2D6R5S6-F1
#
_entry.id   AF-A0A2D6R5S6-F1
#
_cell.length_a   1.000
_cell.length_b   1.000
_cell.length_c   1.000
_cell.angle_alpha   90.00
_cell.angle_beta   90.00
_cell.angle_gamma   90.00
#
_symmetry.space_group_name_H-M   'P 1'
#
loop_
_entity.id
_entity.type
_entity.pdbx_description
1 polymer ?
#
loop_
_entity_poly.entity_id
_entity_poly.type
_entity_poly.pdbx_seq_one_letter_code
_entity_poly.pdbx_strand_id
1 'polypeptide(L)'
;MNVEQIQKINSLALELMKQGLASDRENAIAQAEQIYKGNAQEYNEMKDTLHKVQEQKSPEPVEETSQVALSQDQIKDILKQNTEYIVSQLKGFHEKVANLEREVSTLKNKVRLASIPTVKEIVADKVPEPVPSQESPEAAPAPEKEAHPKGGDYNVEDVAVEKMFYFGNK
;
A
#
# COMPACT_ATOMS: atom_id res chain seq x y z
N MET A 1 -5.54 8.83 32.56
CA MET A 1 -4.13 8.70 32.12
C MET A 1 -3.26 9.38 33.15
N ASN A 2 -2.17 8.73 33.56
CA ASN A 2 -1.21 9.32 34.50
C ASN A 2 -0.25 10.25 33.75
N VAL A 3 0.29 11.24 34.45
CA VAL A 3 1.22 12.23 33.86
C VAL A 3 2.44 11.55 33.23
N GLU A 4 2.98 10.51 33.86
CA GLU A 4 4.10 9.72 33.33
C GLU A 4 3.76 8.96 32.05
N GLN A 5 2.52 8.46 31.93
CA GLN A 5 2.07 7.76 30.72
C GLN A 5 2.01 8.73 29.54
N ILE A 6 1.46 9.92 29.77
CA ILE A 6 1.39 10.98 28.75
C ILE A 6 2.80 11.42 28.32
N GLN A 7 3.74 11.55 29.25
CA GLN A 7 5.14 11.87 28.92
C GLN A 7 5.78 10.79 28.04
N LYS A 8 5.57 9.51 28.35
CA LYS A 8 6.09 8.38 27.55
C LYS A 8 5.46 8.32 26.15
N ILE A 9 4.15 8.54 26.05
CA ILE A 9 3.45 8.61 24.77
C ILE A 9 4.00 9.78 23.94
N ASN A 10 4.22 10.94 24.57
CA ASN A 10 4.77 12.11 23.88
C ASN A 10 6.21 11.89 23.42
N SER A 11 7.07 11.25 24.23
CA SER A 11 8.43 10.92 23.79
C SER A 11 8.43 9.91 22.63
N LEU A 12 7.56 8.90 22.70
CA LEU A 12 7.44 7.88 21.66
C LEU A 12 6.87 8.48 20.36
N ALA A 13 5.88 9.37 20.45
CA ALA A 13 5.34 10.08 19.29
C ALA A 13 6.41 10.94 18.61
N LEU A 14 7.26 11.64 19.38
CA LEU A 14 8.38 12.41 18.81
C LEU A 14 9.39 11.50 18.09
N GLU A 15 9.64 10.31 18.63
CA GLU A 15 10.53 9.34 18.01
C GLU A 15 9.94 8.76 16.71
N LEU A 16 8.65 8.43 16.70
CA LEU A 16 7.93 7.98 15.50
C LEU A 16 7.93 9.04 14.39
N MET A 17 7.79 10.32 14.73
CA MET A 17 7.92 11.42 13.77
C MET A 17 9.36 11.55 13.27
N LYS A 18 10.36 11.44 14.16
CA LYS A 18 11.79 11.55 13.78
C LYS A 18 12.20 10.43 12.82
N GLN A 19 11.65 9.24 13.00
CA GLN A 19 11.91 8.08 12.13
C GLN A 19 11.07 8.10 10.85
N GLY A 20 10.11 9.03 10.71
CA GLY A 20 9.25 9.15 9.54
C GLY A 20 8.15 8.08 9.46
N LEU A 21 7.85 7.38 10.56
CA LEU A 21 6.77 6.39 10.64
C LEU A 21 5.38 7.05 10.72
N ALA A 22 5.34 8.30 11.19
CA ALA A 22 4.11 9.10 11.26
C ALA A 22 4.28 10.42 10.49
N SER A 23 3.29 10.75 9.67
CA SER A 23 3.23 11.99 8.88
C SER A 23 2.99 13.22 9.76
N ASP A 24 2.14 13.07 10.77
CA ASP A 24 1.61 14.17 11.57
C ASP A 24 1.68 13.84 13.07
N ARG A 25 1.72 14.89 13.88
CA ARG A 25 1.80 14.76 15.34
C ARG A 25 0.63 13.99 15.93
N GLU A 26 -0.57 14.19 15.43
CA GLU A 26 -1.77 13.48 15.91
C GLU A 26 -1.71 11.98 15.57
N ASN A 27 -1.27 11.65 14.36
CA ASN A 27 -1.07 10.26 13.93
C ASN A 27 0.03 9.58 14.77
N ALA A 28 1.13 10.30 15.04
CA ALA A 28 2.21 9.80 15.90
C ALA A 28 1.75 9.53 17.34
N ILE A 29 0.90 10.40 17.90
CA ILE A 29 0.32 10.20 19.24
C ILE A 29 -0.61 8.98 19.25
N ALA A 30 -1.47 8.82 18.23
CA ALA A 30 -2.36 7.67 18.13
C ALA A 30 -1.58 6.34 18.04
N GLN A 31 -0.53 6.28 17.22
CA GLN A 31 0.34 5.12 17.11
C GLN A 31 1.12 4.85 18.40
N ALA A 32 1.66 5.90 19.03
CA ALA A 32 2.35 5.79 20.31
C ALA A 32 1.42 5.28 21.42
N GLU A 33 0.17 5.74 21.47
CA GLU A 33 -0.85 5.22 22.38
C GLU A 33 -1.15 3.74 22.15
N GLN A 34 -1.25 3.34 20.88
CA GLN A 34 -1.51 1.95 20.51
C GLN A 34 -0.37 1.03 20.94
N ILE A 35 0.89 1.43 20.69
CA ILE A 35 2.08 0.69 21.11
C ILE A 35 2.16 0.63 22.64
N TYR A 36 1.90 1.73 23.32
CA TYR A 36 1.95 1.77 24.79
C TYR A 36 0.89 0.86 25.43
N LYS A 37 -0.33 0.82 24.87
CA LYS A 37 -1.42 -0.06 25.33
C LYS A 37 -1.12 -1.52 25.02
N GLY A 38 -0.63 -1.83 23.82
CA GLY A 38 -0.23 -3.19 23.42
C GLY A 38 0.87 -3.76 24.30
N ASN A 39 1.94 -2.99 24.53
CA ASN A 39 3.05 -3.42 25.39
C ASN A 39 2.63 -3.58 26.85
N ALA A 40 1.70 -2.77 27.36
CA ALA A 40 1.22 -2.90 28.74
C ALA A 40 0.40 -4.19 28.95
N GLN A 41 -0.36 -4.63 27.95
CA GLN A 41 -1.09 -5.89 28.01
C GLN A 41 -0.15 -7.09 27.89
N GLU A 42 0.78 -7.07 26.92
CA GLU A 42 1.78 -8.14 26.76
C GLU A 42 2.68 -8.28 27.99
N TYR A 43 3.07 -7.16 28.63
CA TYR A 43 3.88 -7.20 29.86
C TYR A 43 3.11 -7.78 31.05
N ASN A 44 1.81 -7.52 31.15
CA ASN A 44 0.98 -8.11 32.20
C ASN A 44 0.77 -9.61 31.98
N GLU A 45 0.53 -10.06 30.74
CA GLU A 45 0.44 -11.48 30.40
C GLU A 45 1.76 -12.21 30.65
N MET A 46 2.89 -11.56 30.36
CA MET A 46 4.22 -12.11 30.64
C MET A 46 4.53 -12.15 32.15
N LYS A 47 4.07 -11.15 32.91
CA LYS A 47 4.22 -11.13 34.37
C LYS A 47 3.35 -12.18 35.06
N ASP A 48 2.13 -12.39 34.57
CA ASP A 48 1.20 -13.40 35.09
C ASP A 48 1.71 -14.82 34.82
N THR A 49 2.30 -15.06 33.64
CA THR A 49 2.95 -16.35 33.35
C THR A 49 4.19 -16.57 34.22
N LEU A 50 4.99 -15.53 34.49
CA LEU A 50 6.16 -15.63 35.38
C LEU A 50 5.76 -15.92 36.84
N HIS A 51 4.74 -15.23 37.35
CA HIS A 51 4.23 -15.46 38.71
C HIS A 51 3.62 -16.85 38.88
N LYS A 52 2.90 -17.34 37.86
CA LYS A 52 2.29 -18.69 37.88
C LYS A 52 3.33 -19.81 37.90
N VAL A 53 4.51 -19.60 37.33
CA VAL A 53 5.65 -20.53 37.41
C VAL A 53 6.33 -20.45 38.79
N GLN A 54 6.30 -19.29 39.45
CA GLN A 54 6.97 -19.05 40.73
C GLN A 54 6.17 -19.59 41.94
N GLU A 55 4.84 -19.60 41.89
CA GLU A 55 3.99 -20.08 43.00
C GLU A 55 3.99 -21.61 43.18
N GLN A 56 4.50 -22.39 42.22
CA GLN A 56 4.62 -23.85 42.36
C GLN A 56 5.96 -24.33 42.95
N LYS A 57 6.86 -23.43 43.35
CA LYS A 57 8.21 -23.85 43.77
C LYS A 57 8.71 -23.12 45.02
N SER A 58 8.44 -23.71 46.19
CA SER A 58 9.37 -23.73 47.33
C SER A 58 8.89 -24.73 48.40
N PRO A 59 9.76 -25.44 49.16
CA PRO A 59 11.19 -25.15 49.36
C PRO A 59 12.13 -26.36 49.21
N GLU A 60 13.26 -26.16 48.52
CA GLU A 60 14.54 -26.81 48.83
C GLU A 60 15.68 -25.97 48.24
N PRO A 61 16.79 -25.74 48.98
CA PRO A 61 17.90 -24.93 48.51
C PRO A 61 18.86 -25.82 47.73
N VAL A 62 18.82 -25.75 46.40
CA VAL A 62 19.90 -26.25 45.56
C VAL A 62 20.37 -25.09 44.71
N GLU A 63 21.60 -24.69 45.00
CA GLU A 63 22.41 -23.76 44.21
C GLU A 63 22.56 -24.24 42.76
N GLU A 64 23.02 -23.32 41.92
CA GLU A 64 23.55 -23.54 40.58
C GLU A 64 22.52 -23.61 39.43
N THR A 65 22.23 -22.41 38.92
CA THR A 65 22.37 -22.06 37.50
C THR A 65 22.41 -23.26 36.54
N SER A 66 21.25 -23.60 35.99
CA SER A 66 21.17 -24.41 34.77
C SER A 66 21.67 -23.62 33.56
N GLN A 67 22.96 -23.28 33.53
CA GLN A 67 23.66 -23.08 32.27
C GLN A 67 23.81 -24.46 31.66
N VAL A 68 22.83 -24.86 30.86
CA VAL A 68 22.99 -25.99 29.94
C VAL A 68 24.15 -25.60 29.03
N ALA A 69 25.36 -26.07 29.35
CA ALA A 69 26.53 -25.91 28.54
C ALA A 69 26.33 -26.74 27.26
N LEU A 70 25.59 -26.16 26.31
CA LEU A 70 25.42 -26.71 24.98
C LEU A 70 26.82 -26.90 24.40
N SER A 71 27.14 -28.13 24.00
CA SER A 71 28.42 -28.39 23.38
C SER A 71 28.54 -27.55 22.10
N GLN A 72 29.76 -27.17 21.73
CA GLN A 72 29.99 -26.35 20.53
C GLN A 72 29.38 -26.98 19.27
N ASP A 73 29.26 -28.30 19.22
CA ASP A 73 28.65 -29.02 18.12
C ASP A 73 27.11 -28.95 18.14
N GLN A 74 26.48 -28.99 19.32
CA GLN A 74 25.03 -28.72 19.44
C GLN A 74 24.67 -27.30 19.00
N ILE A 75 25.53 -26.32 19.32
CA ILE A 75 25.33 -24.93 18.87
C ILE A 75 25.41 -24.83 17.33
N LYS A 76 26.37 -25.53 16.70
CA LYS A 76 26.46 -25.58 15.23
C LYS A 76 25.23 -26.22 14.60
N ASP A 77 24.72 -27.30 15.19
CA ASP A 77 23.52 -27.99 14.68
C ASP A 77 22.28 -27.10 14.81
N ILE A 78 22.10 -26.42 15.94
CA ILE A 78 21.00 -25.44 16.13
C ILE A 78 21.11 -24.30 15.12
N LEU A 79 22.32 -23.75 14.90
CA LEU A 79 22.54 -22.69 13.92
C LEU A 79 22.26 -23.16 12.50
N LYS A 80 22.64 -24.40 12.16
CA LYS A 80 22.35 -24.99 10.85
C LYS A 80 20.85 -25.17 10.65
N GLN A 81 20.14 -25.72 11.63
CA GLN A 81 18.68 -25.87 11.58
C GLN A 81 17.96 -24.51 11.47
N ASN A 82 18.40 -23.51 12.24
CA ASN A 82 17.85 -22.16 12.14
C ASN A 82 18.11 -21.54 10.75
N THR A 83 19.30 -21.75 10.19
CA THR A 83 19.63 -21.26 8.85
C THR A 83 18.77 -21.94 7.78
N GLU A 84 18.62 -23.26 7.85
CA GLU A 84 17.75 -24.02 6.93
C GLU A 84 16.28 -23.57 7.04
N TYR A 85 15.80 -23.33 8.26
CA TYR A 85 14.46 -22.79 8.49
C TYR A 85 14.29 -21.41 7.85
N ILE A 86 15.23 -20.48 8.09
CA ILE A 86 15.19 -19.13 7.50
C ILE A 86 15.25 -19.20 5.97
N VAL A 87 16.10 -20.05 5.40
CA VAL A 87 16.19 -20.25 3.94
C VAL A 87 14.88 -20.81 3.38
N SER A 88 14.24 -21.75 4.10
CA SER A 88 12.93 -22.28 3.72
C SER A 88 11.85 -21.20 3.75
N GLN A 89 11.81 -20.38 4.80
CA GLN A 89 10.88 -19.24 4.91
C GLN A 89 11.12 -18.22 3.79
N LEU A 90 12.37 -17.91 3.46
CA LEU A 90 12.74 -17.02 2.35
C LEU A 90 12.26 -17.56 1.01
N LYS A 91 12.41 -18.87 0.76
CA LYS A 91 11.88 -19.51 -0.46
C LYS A 91 10.35 -19.41 -0.52
N GLY A 92 9.66 -19.73 0.57
CA GLY A 92 8.20 -19.61 0.64
C GLY A 92 7.72 -18.16 0.45
N PHE A 93 8.47 -17.18 0.97
CA PHE A 93 8.18 -15.78 0.75
C PHE A 93 8.37 -15.38 -0.72
N HIS A 94 9.47 -15.83 -1.35
CA HIS A 94 9.73 -15.57 -2.76
C HIS A 94 8.63 -16.15 -3.67
N GLU A 95 8.16 -17.36 -3.38
CA GLU A 95 7.04 -17.97 -4.12
C GLU A 95 5.74 -17.17 -3.98
N LYS A 96 5.43 -16.68 -2.76
CA LYS A 96 4.25 -15.83 -2.52
C LYS A 96 4.36 -14.51 -3.29
N VAL A 97 5.53 -13.86 -3.28
CA VAL A 97 5.78 -12.63 -4.04
C VAL A 97 5.61 -12.89 -5.53
N ALA A 98 6.22 -13.96 -6.06
CA ALA A 98 6.07 -14.32 -7.48
C ALA A 98 4.62 -14.59 -7.88
N ASN A 99 3.82 -15.20 -7.00
CA ASN A 99 2.40 -15.41 -7.24
C ASN A 99 1.60 -14.10 -7.21
N LEU A 100 1.88 -13.21 -6.25
CA LEU A 100 1.26 -11.88 -6.20
C LEU A 100 1.59 -11.04 -7.44
N GLU A 101 2.85 -11.07 -7.91
CA GLU A 101 3.26 -10.39 -9.14
C GLU A 101 2.49 -10.90 -10.37
N ARG A 102 2.29 -12.22 -10.46
CA ARG A 102 1.46 -12.83 -11.51
C ARG A 102 0.01 -12.36 -11.40
N GLU A 103 -0.58 -12.39 -10.20
CA GLU A 103 -1.96 -11.95 -9.99
C GLU A 103 -2.16 -10.48 -10.36
N VAL A 104 -1.25 -9.58 -9.92
CA VAL A 104 -1.26 -8.16 -10.29
C VAL A 104 -1.14 -7.98 -11.80
N SER A 105 -0.25 -8.74 -12.46
CA SER A 105 -0.11 -8.71 -13.91
C SER A 105 -1.39 -9.15 -14.63
N THR A 106 -2.03 -10.24 -14.17
CA THR A 106 -3.31 -10.69 -14.73
C THR A 106 -4.42 -9.67 -14.50
N LEU A 107 -4.48 -9.04 -13.33
CA LEU A 107 -5.48 -8.04 -13.00
C LEU A 107 -5.28 -6.78 -13.83
N LYS A 108 -4.04 -6.32 -13.98
CA LYS A 108 -3.68 -5.18 -14.86
C LYS A 108 -4.11 -5.45 -16.30
N ASN A 109 -3.90 -6.67 -16.80
CA ASN A 109 -4.36 -7.06 -18.13
C ASN A 109 -5.89 -7.06 -18.23
N LYS A 110 -6.61 -7.60 -17.24
CA LYS A 110 -8.08 -7.56 -17.20
C LYS A 110 -8.63 -6.14 -17.18
N VAL A 111 -8.06 -5.25 -16.37
CA VAL A 111 -8.45 -3.84 -16.31
C VAL A 111 -8.19 -3.16 -17.65
N ARG A 112 -7.04 -3.40 -18.27
CA ARG A 112 -6.72 -2.85 -19.60
C ARG A 112 -7.67 -3.34 -20.69
N LEU A 113 -8.11 -4.61 -20.62
CA LEU A 113 -9.08 -5.18 -21.54
C LEU A 113 -10.50 -4.62 -21.31
N ALA A 114 -10.88 -4.42 -20.05
CA ALA A 114 -12.17 -3.84 -19.67
C ALA A 114 -12.25 -2.32 -19.94
N SER A 115 -11.11 -1.62 -19.96
CA SER A 115 -11.03 -0.18 -20.24
C SER A 115 -10.99 0.15 -21.73
N ILE A 116 -11.05 -0.85 -22.62
CA ILE A 116 -11.25 -0.60 -24.05
C ILE A 116 -12.76 -0.35 -24.22
N PRO A 117 -13.20 0.89 -24.51
CA PRO A 117 -14.61 1.17 -24.70
C PRO A 117 -15.14 0.29 -25.83
N THR A 118 -16.09 -0.57 -25.49
CA THR A 118 -16.77 -1.38 -26.51
C THR A 118 -17.59 -0.43 -27.38
N VAL A 119 -17.51 -0.62 -28.70
CA VAL A 119 -18.12 0.22 -29.75
C VAL A 119 -19.64 0.45 -29.57
N LYS A 120 -20.28 -0.28 -28.64
CA LYS A 120 -21.71 -0.14 -28.31
C LYS A 120 -22.05 1.11 -27.49
N GLU A 121 -21.12 1.75 -26.79
CA GLU A 121 -21.42 2.95 -25.99
C GLU A 121 -21.37 4.26 -26.80
N ILE A 122 -20.67 4.31 -27.94
CA ILE A 122 -20.53 5.55 -28.73
C ILE A 122 -21.81 5.91 -29.52
N VAL A 123 -22.79 5.01 -29.60
CA VAL A 123 -24.04 5.22 -30.36
C VAL A 123 -25.23 5.59 -29.47
N ALA A 124 -25.14 5.39 -28.14
CA ALA A 124 -26.28 5.58 -27.24
C ALA A 124 -26.45 7.02 -26.71
N ASP A 125 -25.44 7.89 -26.82
CA ASP A 125 -25.45 9.25 -26.25
C ASP A 125 -25.81 10.37 -27.25
N LYS A 126 -26.54 10.05 -28.32
CA LYS A 126 -27.23 11.07 -29.13
C LYS A 126 -28.71 11.13 -28.79
N VAL A 127 -29.01 11.57 -27.56
CA VAL A 127 -30.32 12.13 -27.22
C VAL A 127 -30.22 13.66 -27.40
N PRO A 128 -30.95 14.27 -28.35
CA PRO A 128 -30.96 15.73 -28.49
C PRO A 128 -31.87 16.32 -27.40
N GLU A 129 -31.29 17.09 -26.48
CA GLU A 129 -32.06 18.00 -25.63
C GLU A 129 -32.67 19.15 -26.47
N PRO A 130 -33.89 19.60 -26.16
CA PRO A 130 -34.58 20.66 -26.90
C PRO A 130 -33.99 22.04 -26.55
N VAL A 131 -33.59 22.75 -27.60
CA VAL A 131 -33.05 24.11 -27.57
C VAL A 131 -34.15 25.12 -27.15
N PRO A 132 -33.88 26.12 -26.28
CA PRO A 132 -34.82 27.22 -26.05
C PRO A 132 -34.77 28.22 -27.21
N SER A 133 -35.96 28.61 -27.69
CA SER A 133 -36.20 29.63 -28.71
C SER A 133 -35.46 30.94 -28.42
N GLN A 134 -34.68 31.41 -29.40
CA GLN A 134 -34.41 32.82 -29.61
C GLN A 134 -34.69 33.18 -31.07
N GLU A 135 -35.53 34.19 -31.23
CA GLU A 135 -36.04 34.74 -32.48
C GLU A 135 -34.91 35.34 -33.34
N SER A 136 -34.91 35.06 -34.64
CA SER A 136 -34.35 35.95 -35.67
C SER A 136 -35.06 35.68 -37.01
N PRO A 137 -35.41 36.73 -37.79
CA PRO A 137 -36.23 36.61 -38.99
C PRO A 137 -35.42 36.23 -40.25
N GLU A 138 -35.94 35.22 -40.94
CA GLU A 138 -36.22 35.14 -42.38
C GLU A 138 -35.29 35.85 -43.40
N ALA A 139 -34.52 35.05 -44.15
CA ALA A 139 -34.39 35.15 -45.62
C ALA A 139 -33.78 33.86 -46.20
N ALA A 140 -34.55 33.18 -47.07
CA ALA A 140 -34.14 32.06 -47.93
C ALA A 140 -33.49 32.57 -49.25
N PRO A 141 -33.02 31.75 -50.22
CA PRO A 141 -32.92 30.27 -50.27
C PRO A 141 -31.54 29.71 -50.74
N ALA A 142 -31.30 28.42 -50.45
CA ALA A 142 -30.28 27.53 -51.05
C ALA A 142 -30.69 27.12 -52.51
N PRO A 143 -29.91 26.39 -53.36
CA PRO A 143 -28.90 25.33 -53.09
C PRO A 143 -27.65 25.43 -54.02
N GLU A 144 -26.58 24.61 -54.05
CA GLU A 144 -26.33 23.18 -53.86
C GLU A 144 -24.92 22.97 -53.28
N LYS A 145 -24.77 21.99 -52.39
CA LYS A 145 -23.52 21.58 -51.76
C LYS A 145 -22.96 20.39 -52.53
N GLU A 146 -21.72 20.48 -52.99
CA GLU A 146 -20.91 19.32 -53.30
C GLU A 146 -19.73 19.21 -52.32
N ALA A 147 -19.46 17.96 -51.90
CA ALA A 147 -18.31 17.47 -51.12
C ALA A 147 -18.21 17.83 -49.61
N HIS A 148 -18.64 16.83 -48.83
CA HIS A 148 -18.55 16.59 -47.38
C HIS A 148 -17.33 17.14 -46.60
N PRO A 149 -17.54 17.74 -45.40
CA PRO A 149 -16.48 18.22 -44.51
C PRO A 149 -16.00 17.12 -43.55
N LYS A 150 -15.48 16.01 -44.09
CA LYS A 150 -14.70 15.06 -43.27
C LYS A 150 -13.21 15.43 -43.16
N GLY A 151 -12.79 16.56 -43.75
CA GLY A 151 -11.46 17.13 -43.57
C GLY A 151 -11.59 18.60 -43.18
N GLY A 152 -11.30 18.92 -41.92
CA GLY A 152 -10.87 20.28 -41.58
C GLY A 152 -9.43 20.49 -42.07
N ASP A 153 -9.08 21.73 -42.38
CA ASP A 153 -7.70 22.13 -42.71
C ASP A 153 -6.79 21.87 -41.50
N TYR A 154 -6.03 20.78 -41.54
CA TYR A 154 -4.96 20.54 -40.58
C TYR A 154 -3.68 21.16 -41.12
N ASN A 155 -3.11 22.12 -40.41
CA ASN A 155 -1.75 22.56 -40.70
C ASN A 155 -0.79 21.44 -40.28
N VAL A 156 0.21 21.16 -41.12
CA VAL A 156 1.18 20.06 -40.89
C VAL A 156 1.97 20.26 -39.58
N GLU A 157 2.03 21.50 -39.09
CA GLU A 157 2.63 21.85 -37.80
C GLU A 157 1.80 21.38 -36.58
N ASP A 158 0.49 21.17 -36.73
CA ASP A 158 -0.43 20.76 -35.64
C ASP A 158 -0.52 19.22 -35.47
N VAL A 159 0.09 18.44 -36.38
CA VAL A 159 0.08 16.95 -36.35
C VAL A 159 1.50 16.38 -36.23
N ALA A 160 2.48 17.19 -35.83
CA ALA A 160 3.85 16.72 -35.57
C ALA A 160 3.95 16.07 -34.17
N VAL A 161 3.62 14.78 -34.08
CA VAL A 161 3.75 13.94 -32.87
C VAL A 161 5.22 13.84 -32.38
N GLU A 162 6.18 14.28 -33.19
CA GLU A 162 7.62 14.17 -32.92
C GLU A 162 8.17 15.25 -31.97
N LYS A 163 7.43 16.34 -31.71
CA LYS A 163 7.94 17.48 -30.91
C LYS A 163 7.64 17.41 -29.41
N MET A 164 6.76 16.50 -28.96
CA MET A 164 6.43 16.34 -27.53
C MET A 164 7.30 15.30 -26.80
N PHE A 165 8.02 14.43 -27.53
CA PHE A 165 8.85 13.38 -26.94
C PHE A 165 10.34 13.75 -26.77
N TYR A 166 10.75 14.96 -27.17
CA TYR A 166 12.17 15.39 -27.14
C TYR A 166 12.51 16.51 -26.14
N PHE A 167 11.62 16.84 -25.20
CA PHE A 167 11.94 17.75 -24.08
C PHE A 167 12.09 17.04 -22.72
N GLY A 168 12.28 15.72 -22.74
CA GLY A 168 12.79 14.94 -21.62
C GLY A 168 14.23 14.49 -21.89
N ASN A 169 15.20 15.41 -21.82
CA ASN A 169 16.62 15.18 -21.45
C ASN A 169 17.46 16.45 -21.67
N LYS A 170 17.44 17.37 -20.69
CA LYS A 170 18.61 18.10 -20.18
C LYS A 170 18.24 18.88 -18.92
#